data_AF-A0A0C9M2G5-F1
#
_entry.id   AF-A0A0C9M2G5-F1
#
_cell.length_a   1.000
_cell.length_b   1.000
_cell.length_c   1.000
_cell.angle_alpha   90.00
_cell.angle_beta   90.00
_cell.angle_gamma   90.00
#
_symmetry.space_group_name_H-M   'P 1'
#
loop_
_entity.id
_entity.type
_entity.pdbx_description
1 polymer ?
#
loop_
_entity_poly.entity_id
_entity_poly.type
_entity_poly.pdbx_seq_one_letter_code
_entity_poly.pdbx_strand_id
1 'polypeptide(L)'
;MMIKWGCDLADKLFLPMWGSALPEQRDFYKQHGFVEVEDYKYVVFMNREARTSPVEGGKSSSSSNPKEVPTPALQLPSQSQSQSKVAA
;
A
#
# COMPACT_ATOMS: atom_id res chain seq x y z
N MET A 1 6.09 -16.52 -17.51
CA MET A 1 6.43 -15.23 -18.17
C MET A 1 6.99 -14.26 -17.14
N MET A 2 7.90 -13.35 -17.55
CA MET A 2 8.62 -12.44 -16.64
C MET A 2 7.71 -11.57 -15.77
N ILE A 3 6.61 -11.04 -16.31
CA ILE A 3 5.69 -10.18 -15.55
C ILE A 3 5.02 -10.93 -14.39
N LYS A 4 4.63 -12.20 -14.59
CA LYS A 4 4.03 -13.02 -13.53
C LYS A 4 5.02 -13.24 -12.40
N TRP A 5 6.28 -13.55 -12.72
CA TRP A 5 7.31 -13.71 -11.70
C TRP A 5 7.52 -12.41 -10.90
N GLY A 6 7.55 -11.25 -11.58
CA GLY A 6 7.64 -9.95 -10.91
C GLY A 6 6.46 -9.66 -9.99
N CYS A 7 5.23 -9.94 -10.44
CA CYS A 7 4.03 -9.79 -9.62
C CYS A 7 4.06 -10.70 -8.40
N ASP A 8 4.42 -11.98 -8.59
CA ASP A 8 4.49 -12.97 -7.52
C ASP A 8 5.57 -12.58 -6.47
N LEU A 9 6.67 -11.94 -6.89
CA LEU A 9 7.69 -11.40 -5.99
C LEU A 9 7.18 -10.16 -5.23
N ALA A 10 6.56 -9.21 -5.92
CA ALA A 10 6.01 -8.01 -5.29
C ALA A 10 4.94 -8.38 -4.24
N ASP A 11 4.11 -9.37 -4.53
CA ASP A 11 3.10 -9.88 -3.58
C ASP A 11 3.72 -10.46 -2.31
N LYS A 12 4.83 -11.20 -2.43
CA LYS A 12 5.55 -11.73 -1.26
C LYS A 12 6.16 -10.63 -0.40
N LEU A 13 6.47 -9.49 -1.01
CA LEU A 13 7.04 -8.33 -0.33
C LEU A 13 5.97 -7.31 0.10
N PHE A 14 4.70 -7.57 -0.19
CA PHE A 14 3.59 -6.65 0.08
C PHE A 14 3.81 -5.26 -0.54
N LEU A 15 4.41 -5.21 -1.73
CA LEU A 15 4.73 -3.96 -2.42
C LEU A 15 3.70 -3.64 -3.51
N PRO A 16 3.25 -2.37 -3.60
CA PRO A 16 2.52 -1.91 -4.78
C PRO A 16 3.48 -1.82 -5.97
N MET A 17 2.95 -1.91 -7.18
CA MET A 17 3.74 -1.81 -8.41
C MET A 17 3.19 -0.75 -9.34
N TRP A 18 4.10 0.08 -9.84
CA TRP A 18 3.81 1.06 -10.88
C TRP A 18 4.48 0.64 -12.19
N GLY A 19 3.77 0.82 -13.30
CA GLY A 19 4.26 0.48 -14.62
C GLY A 19 3.77 1.47 -15.67
N SER A 20 4.58 1.65 -16.70
CA SER A 20 4.19 2.32 -17.93
C SER A 20 4.00 1.26 -19.02
N ALA A 21 2.89 1.33 -19.73
CA ALA A 21 2.57 0.45 -20.84
C ALA A 21 2.25 1.26 -22.09
N LEU A 22 2.53 0.70 -23.26
CA LEU A 22 1.96 1.23 -24.49
C LEU A 22 0.44 1.00 -24.48
N PRO A 23 -0.36 1.89 -25.11
CA PRO A 23 -1.83 1.74 -25.15
C PRO A 23 -2.29 0.37 -25.68
N GLU A 24 -1.55 -0.20 -26.64
CA GLU A 24 -1.79 -1.51 -27.25
C GLU A 24 -1.56 -2.69 -26.27
N GLN A 25 -0.74 -2.48 -25.24
CA GLN A 25 -0.36 -3.50 -24.25
C GLN A 25 -1.13 -3.40 -22.94
N ARG A 26 -2.03 -2.41 -22.82
CA ARG A 26 -2.86 -2.17 -21.64
C ARG A 26 -3.57 -3.43 -21.15
N ASP A 27 -4.17 -4.20 -22.06
CA ASP A 27 -4.94 -5.39 -21.71
C ASP A 27 -4.06 -6.52 -21.17
N PHE A 28 -2.81 -6.61 -21.61
CA PHE A 28 -1.84 -7.55 -21.06
C PHE A 28 -1.54 -7.25 -19.59
N TYR A 29 -1.36 -5.97 -19.23
CA TYR A 29 -1.13 -5.57 -17.83
C TYR A 29 -2.40 -5.73 -16.96
N LYS A 30 -3.59 -5.46 -17.51
CA LYS A 30 -4.86 -5.71 -16.81
C LYS A 30 -5.05 -7.17 -16.40
N GLN A 31 -4.64 -8.13 -17.24
CA GLN A 31 -4.68 -9.55 -16.90
C GLN A 31 -3.82 -9.91 -15.67
N HIS A 32 -2.86 -9.05 -15.32
CA HIS A 32 -1.99 -9.20 -14.15
C HIS A 32 -2.42 -8.34 -12.94
N GLY A 33 -3.59 -7.72 -12.98
CA GLY A 33 -4.17 -6.96 -11.88
C GLY A 33 -3.73 -5.50 -11.82
N PHE A 34 -3.13 -4.97 -12.89
CA PHE A 34 -2.87 -3.55 -13.01
C PHE A 34 -4.14 -2.78 -13.39
N VAL A 35 -4.30 -1.61 -12.79
CA VAL A 35 -5.38 -0.65 -13.01
C VAL A 35 -4.78 0.61 -13.63
N GLU A 36 -5.48 1.20 -14.58
CA GLU A 36 -5.06 2.46 -15.20
C GLU A 36 -5.22 3.62 -14.21
N VAL A 37 -4.19 4.44 -14.12
CA VAL A 37 -4.19 5.66 -13.28
C VAL A 37 -4.25 6.89 -14.17
N GLU A 38 -3.38 6.94 -15.17
CA GLU A 38 -3.28 8.06 -16.11
C GLU A 38 -3.10 7.56 -17.54
N ASP A 39 -3.86 8.14 -18.46
CA ASP A 39 -3.81 7.83 -19.88
C ASP A 39 -3.20 9.01 -20.65
N TYR A 40 -1.99 8.84 -21.17
CA TYR A 40 -1.34 9.79 -22.06
C TYR A 40 -1.33 9.26 -23.48
N LYS A 41 -1.16 10.18 -24.45
CA LYS A 41 -1.21 9.89 -25.89
C LYS A 41 -0.35 8.69 -26.35
N TYR A 42 0.77 8.42 -25.69
CA TYR A 42 1.70 7.35 -26.08
C TYR A 42 1.99 6.33 -24.98
N VAL A 43 1.56 6.59 -23.74
CA VAL A 43 1.88 5.77 -22.57
C VAL A 43 0.71 5.81 -21.61
N VAL A 44 0.37 4.64 -21.08
CA VAL A 44 -0.61 4.50 -20.01
C VAL A 44 0.16 4.17 -18.73
N PHE A 45 0.00 4.98 -17.70
CA PHE A 45 0.52 4.65 -16.38
C PHE A 45 -0.50 3.81 -15.63
N MET A 46 -0.01 2.72 -15.06
CA MET A 46 -0.83 1.72 -14.40
C MET A 46 -0.25 1.40 -13.03
N ASN A 47 -1.13 1.15 -12.07
CA ASN A 47 -0.80 0.76 -10.70
C ASN A 47 -1.43 -0.58 -10.37
N ARG A 48 -0.72 -1.40 -9.61
CA ARG A 48 -1.23 -2.63 -8.99
C ARG A 48 -1.03 -2.52 -7.49
N GLU A 49 -2.13 -2.54 -6.76
CA GLU A 49 -2.12 -2.50 -5.31
C GLU A 49 -1.40 -3.71 -4.70
N ALA A 50 -0.77 -3.48 -3.54
CA ALA A 50 -0.18 -4.54 -2.76
C ALA A 50 -1.27 -5.50 -2.27
N ARG A 51 -0.99 -6.80 -2.32
CA ARG A 51 -1.87 -7.78 -1.70
C ARG A 51 -1.83 -7.61 -0.18
N THR A 52 -2.98 -7.53 0.47
CA THR A 52 -3.07 -7.33 1.94
C THR A 52 -3.05 -8.64 2.74
N SER A 53 -3.24 -9.78 2.06
CA SER A 53 -3.23 -11.10 2.68
C SER A 53 -1.88 -11.79 2.48
N PRO A 54 -1.33 -12.45 3.51
CA PRO A 54 -0.18 -13.32 3.36
C PRO A 54 -0.46 -14.42 2.34
N VAL A 55 0.56 -14.79 1.56
CA VAL A 55 0.47 -15.95 0.66
C VAL A 55 0.23 -17.21 1.50
N GLU A 56 -0.87 -17.90 1.19
CA GLU A 56 -1.23 -19.19 1.78
C GLU A 56 -0.12 -20.21 1.48
N GLY A 57 0.53 -20.74 2.52
CA GLY A 57 1.68 -21.65 2.39
C GLY A 57 2.96 -21.20 3.10
N GLY A 58 2.98 -20.02 3.75
CA GLY A 58 4.00 -19.70 4.73
C GLY A 58 3.94 -20.68 5.91
N LYS A 59 5.08 -21.30 6.26
CA LYS A 59 5.24 -22.19 7.43
C LYS A 59 4.41 -21.64 8.58
N SER A 60 3.37 -22.38 8.98
CA SER A 60 2.57 -22.02 10.15
C SER A 60 3.51 -21.97 11.34
N SER A 61 3.89 -20.77 11.77
CA SER A 61 4.32 -20.61 13.14
C SER A 61 3.08 -20.93 13.97
N SER A 62 3.05 -22.14 14.53
CA SER A 62 2.20 -22.43 15.68
C SER A 62 2.69 -21.56 16.84
N SER A 63 2.42 -20.26 16.78
CA SER A 63 2.65 -19.32 17.86
C SER A 63 1.30 -19.05 18.48
N SER A 64 1.07 -19.72 19.61
CA SER A 64 0.03 -19.43 20.56
C SER A 64 -0.18 -17.93 20.76
N ASN A 65 -1.44 -17.48 20.68
CA ASN A 65 -2.04 -16.25 21.20
C ASN A 65 -1.19 -14.96 21.20
N PRO A 66 -1.57 -13.91 20.45
CA PRO A 66 -1.16 -12.57 20.81
C PRO A 66 -1.95 -12.14 22.05
N LYS A 67 -1.28 -12.10 23.21
CA LYS A 67 -1.73 -11.27 24.34
C LYS A 67 -1.80 -9.83 23.84
N GLU A 68 -2.96 -9.21 24.05
CA GLU A 68 -3.19 -7.77 24.02
C GLU A 68 -1.96 -6.99 24.53
N VAL A 69 -1.33 -6.22 23.65
CA VAL A 69 -0.35 -5.21 24.04
C VAL A 69 -1.13 -3.92 24.27
N PRO A 70 -1.09 -3.31 25.47
CA PRO A 70 -1.76 -2.04 25.70
C PRO A 70 -1.08 -0.97 24.85
N THR A 71 -1.87 -0.30 24.00
CA THR A 71 -1.45 0.90 23.27
C THR A 71 -1.09 2.00 24.27
N PRO A 72 0.14 2.53 24.33
CA PRO A 72 0.37 3.81 24.99
C PRO A 72 -0.27 4.89 24.11
N ALA A 73 -1.31 5.53 24.64
CA ALA A 73 -1.93 6.70 24.02
C ALA A 73 -0.85 7.75 23.76
N LEU A 74 -0.63 8.09 22.48
CA LEU A 74 0.09 9.31 22.08
C LEU A 74 -0.75 10.50 22.54
N GLN A 75 -0.48 10.97 23.76
CA GLN A 75 -1.12 12.13 24.34
C GLN A 75 -0.58 13.38 23.64
N LEU A 76 -1.38 13.95 22.73
CA LEU A 76 -1.11 15.26 22.16
C LEU A 76 -1.04 16.28 23.33
N PRO A 77 0.00 17.13 23.41
CA PRO A 77 0.01 18.21 24.38
C PRO A 77 -1.09 19.22 24.04
N SER A 78 -2.03 19.37 24.97
CA SER A 78 -3.09 20.38 24.96
C SER A 78 -2.47 21.77 24.89
N GLN A 79 -2.80 22.54 23.85
CA GLN A 79 -2.45 23.95 23.77
C GLN A 79 -3.14 24.72 24.91
N SER A 80 -2.31 25.21 25.85
CA SER A 80 -2.70 26.18 26.88
C SER A 80 -3.09 27.50 26.22
N GLN A 81 -4.38 27.83 26.28
CA GLN A 81 -4.87 29.19 26.08
C GLN A 81 -4.36 30.08 27.22
N SER A 82 -3.35 30.90 26.95
CA SER A 82 -3.01 32.04 27.82
C SER A 82 -3.75 33.27 27.33
N GLN A 83 -4.81 33.63 28.06
CA GLN A 83 -5.47 34.93 27.93
C GLN A 83 -4.47 36.03 28.29
N SER A 84 -4.16 36.91 27.34
CA SER A 84 -3.47 38.17 27.63
C SER A 84 -4.52 39.25 27.93
N LYS A 85 -4.51 39.67 29.20
CA LYS A 85 -5.26 40.79 29.75
C LYS A 85 -4.63 42.09 29.25
N VAL A 86 -5.29 42.80 28.34
CA VAL A 86 -4.88 44.17 27.95
C VAL A 86 -5.68 45.14 28.81
N ALA A 87 -4.94 45.91 29.60
CA ALA A 87 -5.44 47.02 30.39
C ALA A 87 -5.87 48.18 29.48
N ALA A 88 -6.96 48.84 29.84
CA ALA A 88 -7.31 50.20 29.47
C ALA A 88 -7.79 50.90 30.74
#